data_AF-W2FSZ8-F1
#
_entry.id   AF-W2FSZ8-F1
#
_cell.length_a   1.000
_cell.length_b   1.000
_cell.length_c   1.000
_cell.angle_alpha   90.00
_cell.angle_beta   90.00
_cell.angle_gamma   90.00
#
_symmetry.space_group_name_H-M   'P 1'
#
loop_
_entity.id
_entity.type
_entity.pdbx_description
1 polymer ?
#
loop_
_entity_poly.entity_id
_entity_poly.type
_entity_poly.pdbx_seq_one_letter_code
_entity_poly.pdbx_strand_id
1 'polypeptide(L)'
;MKKSTSEEKALHLNLVLDDKVLNSWKVASESVNVDDKDEFESAYKTWGRLFVPSMYRERLEEELYLFAKKRSETVADCHQRMRNITRMFSNLPSNALELDEQTLILTFKRAIPNEWKTAYERSGVHITSMPKTVQYFERLERSERRQGLERRSKNWKKSGGKNEGEKNNKWVRSSKKGPNQSHPKSQKRNDSKWCNLHKTNSHSDS
;
A
#
# COMPACT_ATOMS: atom_id res chain seq x y z
N MET A 1 -1.63 25.12 -25.52
CA MET A 1 -0.83 23.94 -25.93
C MET A 1 -0.87 23.86 -27.44
N LYS A 2 0.27 23.81 -28.15
CA LYS A 2 0.28 23.65 -29.61
C LYS A 2 -0.33 22.29 -29.96
N LYS A 3 -1.30 22.26 -30.90
CA LYS A 3 -1.76 21.00 -31.50
C LYS A 3 -0.63 20.47 -32.36
N SER A 4 -0.20 19.24 -32.07
CA SER A 4 0.79 18.55 -32.91
C SER A 4 0.12 18.11 -34.21
N THR A 5 0.80 18.31 -35.34
CA THR A 5 0.30 18.00 -36.68
C THR A 5 0.36 16.49 -36.94
N SER A 6 -0.43 15.98 -37.89
CA SER A 6 -0.38 14.59 -38.35
C SER A 6 1.04 14.14 -38.71
N GLU A 7 1.81 15.00 -39.38
CA GLU A 7 3.21 14.73 -39.73
C GLU A 7 4.11 14.53 -38.50
N GLU A 8 3.96 15.36 -37.47
CA GLU A 8 4.73 15.23 -36.22
C GLU A 8 4.38 13.95 -35.44
N LYS A 9 3.09 13.56 -35.43
CA LYS A 9 2.63 12.31 -34.82
C LYS A 9 3.16 11.09 -35.57
N ALA A 10 3.11 11.13 -36.90
CA ALA A 10 3.62 10.05 -37.75
C ALA A 10 5.14 9.89 -37.58
N LEU A 11 5.90 11.00 -37.53
CA LEU A 11 7.33 10.99 -37.24
C LEU A 11 7.64 10.42 -35.86
N HIS A 12 6.88 10.77 -34.82
CA HIS A 12 7.06 10.18 -33.50
C HIS A 12 6.79 8.68 -33.49
N LEU A 13 5.75 8.22 -34.20
CA LEU A 13 5.46 6.78 -34.30
C LEU A 13 6.56 6.04 -35.07
N ASN A 14 7.11 6.63 -36.14
CA ASN A 14 8.27 6.06 -36.85
C ASN A 14 9.52 5.97 -35.96
N LEU A 15 9.70 6.87 -35.00
CA LEU A 15 10.86 6.86 -34.09
C LEU A 15 10.72 5.82 -32.96
N VAL A 16 9.48 5.58 -32.50
CA VAL A 16 9.20 4.80 -31.29
C VAL A 16 8.85 3.34 -31.62
N LEU A 17 8.35 3.06 -32.82
CA LEU A 17 7.88 1.73 -33.21
C LEU A 17 8.90 1.00 -34.09
N ASP A 18 9.16 -0.26 -33.75
CA ASP A 18 9.93 -1.16 -34.62
C ASP A 18 9.20 -1.43 -35.94
N ASP A 19 9.94 -1.76 -37.01
CA ASP A 19 9.42 -1.90 -38.39
C ASP A 19 8.15 -2.74 -38.51
N LYS A 20 8.07 -3.86 -37.78
CA LYS A 20 6.89 -4.75 -37.78
C LYS A 20 5.65 -4.06 -37.21
N VAL A 21 5.84 -3.31 -36.14
CA VAL A 21 4.80 -2.63 -35.37
C VAL A 21 4.36 -1.34 -36.10
N LEU A 22 5.31 -0.69 -36.76
CA LEU A 22 5.07 0.46 -37.62
C LEU A 22 4.29 0.08 -38.89
N ASN A 23 4.61 -1.05 -39.52
CA ASN A 23 3.88 -1.52 -40.69
C ASN A 23 2.42 -1.85 -40.37
N SER A 24 2.14 -2.45 -39.21
CA SER A 24 0.76 -2.69 -38.79
C SER A 24 0.01 -1.39 -38.47
N TRP A 25 0.71 -0.35 -37.98
CA TRP A 25 0.12 0.98 -37.79
C TRP A 25 -0.28 1.60 -39.13
N LYS A 26 0.63 1.59 -40.12
CA LYS A 26 0.37 2.14 -41.46
C LYS A 26 -0.87 1.53 -42.10
N VAL A 27 -1.03 0.20 -42.01
CA VAL A 27 -2.22 -0.51 -42.49
C VAL A 27 -3.48 -0.06 -41.72
N ALA A 28 -3.39 0.09 -40.39
CA ALA A 28 -4.54 0.50 -39.57
C ALA A 28 -4.94 1.97 -39.78
N SER A 29 -4.01 2.84 -40.21
CA SER A 29 -4.24 4.27 -40.42
C SER A 29 -4.46 4.66 -41.89
N GLU A 30 -4.37 3.72 -42.83
CA GLU A 30 -4.37 4.00 -44.28
C GLU A 30 -5.62 4.76 -44.76
N SER A 31 -6.77 4.46 -44.17
CA SER A 31 -8.06 5.04 -44.54
C SER A 31 -8.58 6.08 -43.52
N VAL A 32 -7.71 6.61 -42.66
CA VAL A 32 -8.10 7.39 -41.47
C VAL A 32 -7.42 8.75 -41.47
N ASN A 33 -8.19 9.80 -41.21
CA ASN A 33 -7.66 11.14 -41.00
C ASN A 33 -7.05 11.26 -39.58
N VAL A 34 -5.72 11.17 -39.51
CA VAL A 34 -4.93 11.23 -38.27
C VAL A 34 -5.00 12.60 -37.55
N ASP A 35 -5.40 13.66 -38.26
CA ASP A 35 -5.65 14.98 -37.66
C ASP A 35 -7.01 15.07 -36.96
N ASP A 36 -7.97 14.25 -37.39
CA ASP A 36 -9.22 14.07 -36.66
C ASP A 36 -8.99 13.18 -35.43
N LYS A 37 -9.49 13.65 -34.28
CA LYS A 37 -9.20 13.03 -33.00
C LYS A 37 -9.90 11.67 -32.85
N ASP A 38 -11.15 11.58 -33.30
CA ASP A 38 -11.99 10.41 -33.08
C ASP A 38 -11.59 9.29 -34.06
N GLU A 39 -11.29 9.67 -35.29
CA GLU A 39 -10.70 8.80 -36.30
C GLU A 39 -9.33 8.26 -35.87
N PHE A 40 -8.43 9.12 -35.37
CA PHE A 40 -7.16 8.69 -34.80
C PHE A 40 -7.33 7.72 -33.63
N GLU A 41 -8.24 8.02 -32.68
CA GLU A 41 -8.49 7.15 -31.54
C GLU A 41 -9.05 5.78 -31.96
N SER A 42 -9.88 5.75 -33.00
CA SER A 42 -10.41 4.51 -33.58
C SER A 42 -9.32 3.66 -34.22
N ALA A 43 -8.45 4.27 -35.05
CA ALA A 43 -7.29 3.59 -35.65
C ALA A 43 -6.32 3.07 -34.58
N TYR A 44 -6.03 3.88 -33.57
CA TYR A 44 -5.16 3.52 -32.45
C TYR A 44 -5.71 2.34 -31.65
N LYS A 45 -7.01 2.32 -31.35
CA LYS A 45 -7.66 1.18 -30.70
C LYS A 45 -7.60 -0.07 -31.57
N THR A 46 -7.86 0.06 -32.86
CA THR A 46 -7.86 -1.08 -33.80
C THR A 46 -6.48 -1.68 -33.94
N TRP A 47 -5.47 -0.84 -34.11
CA TRP A 47 -4.07 -1.24 -34.14
C TRP A 47 -3.63 -1.89 -32.83
N GLY A 48 -3.96 -1.30 -31.67
CA GLY A 48 -3.62 -1.85 -30.36
C GLY A 48 -4.23 -3.24 -30.12
N ARG A 49 -5.43 -3.50 -30.64
CA ARG A 49 -6.10 -4.80 -30.55
C ARG A 49 -5.36 -5.93 -31.29
N LEU A 50 -4.57 -5.62 -32.34
CA LEU A 50 -3.78 -6.63 -33.06
C LEU A 50 -2.73 -7.32 -32.19
N PHE A 51 -2.31 -6.65 -31.11
CA PHE A 51 -1.30 -7.16 -30.18
C PHE A 51 -1.88 -7.81 -28.93
N VAL A 52 -3.21 -7.82 -28.79
CA VAL A 52 -3.86 -8.55 -27.69
C VAL A 52 -3.88 -10.04 -28.06
N PRO A 53 -3.26 -10.93 -27.27
CA PRO A 53 -3.29 -12.35 -27.55
C PRO A 53 -4.73 -12.89 -27.57
N SER A 54 -5.02 -13.83 -28.47
CA SER A 54 -6.35 -14.46 -28.54
C SER A 54 -6.75 -15.10 -27.20
N MET A 55 -5.77 -15.72 -26.52
CA MET A 55 -5.96 -16.39 -25.22
C MET A 55 -5.91 -15.44 -24.01
N TYR A 56 -5.94 -14.12 -24.24
CA TYR A 56 -5.75 -13.16 -23.14
C TYR A 56 -6.95 -13.15 -22.19
N ARG A 57 -8.15 -13.42 -22.70
CA ARG A 57 -9.35 -13.52 -21.87
C ARG A 57 -9.23 -14.66 -20.86
N GLU A 58 -8.84 -15.85 -21.31
CA GLU A 58 -8.69 -17.04 -20.48
C GLU A 58 -7.65 -16.81 -19.39
N ARG A 59 -6.56 -16.10 -19.70
CA ARG A 59 -5.56 -15.69 -18.71
C ARG A 59 -6.14 -14.76 -17.64
N LEU A 60 -6.97 -13.80 -18.04
CA LEU A 60 -7.64 -12.90 -17.08
C LEU A 60 -8.64 -13.67 -16.20
N GLU A 61 -9.36 -14.63 -16.77
CA GLU A 61 -10.31 -15.49 -16.03
C GLU A 61 -9.58 -16.35 -15.00
N GLU A 62 -8.45 -16.95 -15.39
CA GLU A 62 -7.58 -17.71 -14.48
C GLU A 62 -6.99 -16.82 -13.39
N GLU A 63 -6.50 -15.63 -13.74
CA GLU A 63 -5.95 -14.67 -12.76
C GLU A 63 -7.01 -14.26 -11.73
N LEU A 64 -8.26 -14.05 -12.18
CA LEU A 64 -9.37 -13.73 -11.29
C LEU A 64 -9.78 -14.93 -10.43
N TYR A 65 -9.74 -16.15 -10.99
CA TYR A 65 -10.04 -17.39 -10.28
C TYR A 65 -9.04 -17.63 -9.13
N LEU A 66 -7.75 -17.52 -9.41
CA LEU A 66 -6.65 -17.68 -8.44
C LEU A 66 -6.40 -16.41 -7.59
N PHE A 67 -7.23 -15.39 -7.75
CA PHE A 67 -7.02 -14.09 -7.12
C PHE A 67 -7.09 -14.20 -5.60
N ALA A 68 -5.95 -13.93 -4.97
CA ALA A 68 -5.80 -13.88 -3.52
C ALA A 68 -4.99 -12.66 -3.10
N LYS A 69 -5.28 -12.14 -1.91
CA LYS A 69 -4.50 -11.06 -1.28
C LYS A 69 -3.13 -11.61 -0.87
N LYS A 70 -2.06 -10.97 -1.35
CA LYS A 70 -0.67 -11.26 -0.95
C LYS A 70 -0.42 -10.77 0.48
N ARG A 71 0.50 -11.42 1.20
CA ARG A 71 0.87 -11.00 2.57
C ARG A 71 1.58 -9.64 2.60
N SER A 72 2.35 -9.33 1.58
CA SER A 72 3.12 -8.08 1.45
C SER A 72 2.31 -6.88 1.00
N GLU A 73 1.15 -7.10 0.35
CA GLU A 73 0.32 -6.01 -0.18
C GLU A 73 -0.72 -5.54 0.85
N THR A 74 -1.18 -4.30 0.72
CA THR A 74 -2.29 -3.80 1.54
C THR A 74 -3.65 -4.22 0.98
N VAL A 75 -4.72 -4.06 1.77
CA VAL A 75 -6.10 -4.23 1.28
C VAL A 75 -6.40 -3.32 0.09
N ALA A 76 -5.94 -2.06 0.16
CA ALA A 76 -6.11 -1.09 -0.91
C ALA A 76 -5.39 -1.51 -2.19
N ASP A 77 -4.15 -2.00 -2.08
CA ASP A 77 -3.38 -2.51 -3.21
C ASP A 77 -4.04 -3.73 -3.85
N CYS A 78 -4.52 -4.66 -3.03
CA CYS A 78 -5.27 -5.82 -3.49
C CYS A 78 -6.53 -5.41 -4.25
N HIS A 79 -7.31 -4.45 -3.72
CA HIS A 79 -8.49 -3.93 -4.41
C HIS A 79 -8.11 -3.23 -5.73
N GLN A 80 -7.03 -2.45 -5.74
CA GLN A 80 -6.54 -1.80 -6.95
C GLN A 80 -6.13 -2.81 -8.02
N ARG A 81 -5.44 -3.89 -7.62
CA ARG A 81 -5.03 -4.98 -8.52
C ARG A 81 -6.24 -5.68 -9.12
N MET A 82 -7.26 -5.96 -8.31
CA MET A 82 -8.53 -6.53 -8.78
C MET A 82 -9.21 -5.61 -9.81
N ARG A 83 -9.31 -4.30 -9.51
CA ARG A 83 -9.88 -3.31 -10.45
C ARG A 83 -9.11 -3.24 -11.77
N ASN A 84 -7.80 -3.37 -11.74
CA ASN A 84 -6.99 -3.41 -12.95
C ASN A 84 -7.35 -4.62 -13.81
N ILE A 85 -7.50 -5.82 -13.22
CA ILE A 85 -7.93 -7.03 -13.93
C ILE A 85 -9.33 -6.83 -14.53
N THR A 86 -10.30 -6.34 -13.75
CA THR A 86 -11.66 -6.08 -14.23
C THR A 86 -11.68 -5.06 -15.38
N ARG A 87 -10.86 -4.01 -15.29
CA ARG A 87 -10.72 -3.04 -16.38
C ARG A 87 -10.07 -3.68 -17.63
N MET A 88 -9.20 -4.67 -17.49
CA MET A 88 -8.64 -5.35 -18.66
C MET A 88 -9.72 -6.16 -19.40
N PHE A 89 -10.68 -6.76 -18.70
CA PHE A 89 -11.83 -7.42 -19.33
C PHE A 89 -12.68 -6.49 -20.21
N SER A 90 -12.91 -5.24 -19.76
CA SER A 90 -13.69 -4.27 -20.54
C SER A 90 -12.95 -3.74 -21.77
N ASN A 91 -11.63 -3.93 -21.84
CA ASN A 91 -10.79 -3.47 -22.94
C ASN A 91 -10.48 -4.57 -23.97
N LEU A 92 -11.03 -5.78 -23.79
CA LEU A 92 -10.83 -6.88 -24.74
C LEU A 92 -11.43 -6.55 -26.11
N PRO A 93 -10.77 -6.95 -27.22
CA PRO A 93 -11.25 -6.72 -28.58
C PRO A 93 -12.57 -7.44 -28.88
N SER A 94 -12.77 -8.61 -28.27
CA SER A 94 -13.92 -9.49 -28.45
C SER A 94 -14.35 -10.05 -27.10
N ASN A 95 -15.66 -10.25 -26.92
CA ASN A 95 -16.22 -10.79 -25.68
C ASN A 95 -15.81 -9.99 -24.42
N ALA A 96 -15.84 -8.66 -24.54
CA ALA A 96 -15.65 -7.80 -23.38
C ALA A 96 -16.69 -8.16 -22.31
N LEU A 97 -16.23 -8.35 -21.07
CA LEU A 97 -17.06 -8.75 -19.94
C LEU A 97 -17.07 -7.62 -18.92
N GLU A 98 -18.26 -7.13 -18.60
CA GLU A 98 -18.46 -6.27 -17.45
C GLU A 98 -18.92 -7.12 -16.27
N LEU A 99 -18.13 -7.13 -15.21
CA LEU A 99 -18.48 -7.81 -13.96
C LEU A 99 -19.35 -6.87 -13.13
N ASP A 100 -20.50 -7.39 -12.68
CA ASP A 100 -21.40 -6.65 -11.80
C ASP A 100 -20.77 -6.44 -10.41
N GLU A 101 -21.26 -5.42 -9.68
CA GLU A 101 -20.70 -5.05 -8.39
C GLU A 101 -20.75 -6.21 -7.37
N GLN A 102 -21.79 -7.05 -7.39
CA GLN A 102 -21.91 -8.16 -6.44
C GLN A 102 -20.87 -9.24 -6.72
N THR A 103 -20.64 -9.61 -7.99
CA THR A 103 -19.56 -10.54 -8.36
C THR A 103 -18.19 -9.99 -7.95
N LEU A 104 -17.95 -8.69 -8.11
CA LEU A 104 -16.71 -8.07 -7.66
C LEU A 104 -16.57 -8.14 -6.14
N ILE A 105 -17.62 -7.85 -5.37
CA ILE A 105 -17.61 -7.93 -3.90
C ILE A 105 -17.34 -9.37 -3.45
N LEU A 106 -17.98 -10.36 -4.07
CA LEU A 106 -17.77 -11.77 -3.76
C LEU A 106 -16.33 -12.20 -4.08
N THR A 107 -15.81 -11.79 -5.24
CA THR A 107 -14.43 -12.08 -5.64
C THR A 107 -13.43 -11.45 -4.68
N PHE A 108 -13.66 -10.20 -4.28
CA PHE A 108 -12.83 -9.52 -3.29
C PHE A 108 -12.87 -10.23 -1.93
N LYS A 109 -14.06 -10.55 -1.41
CA LYS A 109 -14.24 -11.29 -0.15
C LYS A 109 -13.53 -12.65 -0.20
N ARG A 110 -13.58 -13.37 -1.33
CA ARG A 110 -12.85 -14.63 -1.54
C ARG A 110 -11.34 -14.45 -1.44
N ALA A 111 -10.82 -13.34 -1.95
CA ALA A 111 -9.39 -13.05 -2.02
C ALA A 111 -8.76 -12.71 -0.66
N ILE A 112 -9.56 -12.19 0.28
CA ILE A 112 -9.10 -11.80 1.63
C ILE A 112 -8.60 -13.02 2.44
N PRO A 113 -7.70 -12.87 3.44
CA PRO A 113 -7.32 -13.96 4.34
C PRO A 113 -8.51 -14.52 5.13
N ASN A 114 -8.51 -15.83 5.40
CA ASN A 114 -9.63 -16.52 6.03
C ASN A 114 -9.94 -15.97 7.44
N GLU A 115 -8.93 -15.57 8.21
CA GLU A 115 -9.12 -15.01 9.54
C GLU A 115 -9.99 -13.73 9.51
N TRP A 116 -9.79 -12.91 8.48
CA TRP A 116 -10.57 -11.68 8.30
C TRP A 116 -11.96 -11.97 7.74
N LYS A 117 -12.13 -12.99 6.89
CA LYS A 117 -13.46 -13.45 6.45
C LYS A 117 -14.29 -13.92 7.65
N THR A 118 -13.71 -14.74 8.52
CA THR A 118 -14.38 -15.20 9.74
C THR A 118 -14.72 -14.03 10.66
N ALA A 119 -13.85 -13.03 10.79
CA ALA A 119 -14.15 -11.81 11.56
C ALA A 119 -15.33 -11.03 10.94
N TYR A 120 -15.38 -10.94 9.62
CA TYR A 120 -16.49 -10.34 8.89
C TYR A 120 -17.81 -11.08 9.13
N GLU A 121 -17.83 -12.40 8.99
CA GLU A 121 -19.02 -13.24 9.24
C GLU A 121 -19.53 -13.09 10.68
N ARG A 122 -18.62 -13.14 11.67
CA ARG A 122 -18.95 -12.97 13.09
C ARG A 122 -19.46 -11.58 13.43
N SER A 123 -19.13 -10.57 12.63
CA SER A 123 -19.59 -9.20 12.87
C SER A 123 -21.08 -9.00 12.57
N GLY A 124 -21.70 -9.91 11.79
CA GLY A 124 -23.10 -9.78 11.37
C GLY A 124 -23.37 -8.61 10.42
N VAL A 125 -22.33 -7.90 9.94
CA VAL A 125 -22.50 -6.71 9.09
C VAL A 125 -22.75 -7.11 7.65
N HIS A 126 -23.91 -6.74 7.12
CA HIS A 126 -24.24 -6.91 5.71
C HIS A 126 -23.78 -5.69 4.90
N ILE A 127 -22.65 -5.85 4.18
CA ILE A 127 -22.10 -4.81 3.32
C ILE A 127 -22.35 -5.19 1.87
N THR A 128 -23.09 -4.33 1.16
CA THR A 128 -23.54 -4.52 -0.23
C THR A 128 -22.79 -3.67 -1.26
N SER A 129 -21.87 -2.81 -0.81
CA SER A 129 -21.14 -1.86 -1.65
C SER A 129 -19.64 -2.12 -1.57
N MET A 130 -18.95 -2.05 -2.71
CA MET A 130 -17.52 -2.33 -2.79
C MET A 130 -16.67 -1.38 -1.92
N PRO A 131 -16.80 -0.04 -2.00
CA PRO A 131 -16.07 0.87 -1.12
C PRO A 131 -16.21 0.56 0.37
N LYS A 132 -17.43 0.25 0.83
CA LYS A 132 -17.68 -0.10 2.23
C LYS A 132 -17.00 -1.42 2.61
N THR A 133 -16.96 -2.38 1.68
CA THR A 133 -16.30 -3.68 1.87
C THR A 133 -14.79 -3.49 2.03
N VAL A 134 -14.17 -2.70 1.15
CA VAL A 134 -12.74 -2.35 1.21
C VAL A 134 -12.42 -1.66 2.53
N GLN A 135 -13.19 -0.62 2.89
CA GLN A 135 -13.00 0.12 4.14
C GLN A 135 -13.08 -0.77 5.39
N TYR A 136 -13.97 -1.76 5.39
CA TYR A 136 -14.08 -2.71 6.50
C TYR A 136 -12.79 -3.51 6.67
N PHE A 137 -12.28 -4.11 5.60
CA PHE A 137 -11.04 -4.90 5.67
C PHE A 137 -9.80 -4.04 5.92
N GLU A 138 -9.75 -2.81 5.45
CA GLU A 138 -8.69 -1.85 5.81
C GLU A 138 -8.67 -1.52 7.31
N ARG A 139 -9.83 -1.51 7.99
CA ARG A 139 -9.88 -1.34 9.45
C ARG A 139 -9.34 -2.56 10.17
N LEU A 140 -9.69 -3.77 9.71
CA LEU A 140 -9.14 -5.01 10.26
C LEU A 140 -7.63 -5.06 10.10
N GLU A 141 -7.13 -4.75 8.90
CA GLU A 141 -5.70 -4.69 8.61
C GLU A 141 -4.96 -3.71 9.54
N ARG A 142 -5.50 -2.49 9.74
CA ARG A 142 -4.93 -1.52 10.67
C ARG A 142 -4.94 -2.02 12.12
N SER A 143 -6.00 -2.69 12.54
CA SER A 143 -6.11 -3.27 13.88
C SER A 143 -5.05 -4.36 14.09
N GLU A 144 -4.89 -5.26 13.13
CA GLU A 144 -3.90 -6.33 13.21
C GLU A 144 -2.46 -5.79 13.23
N ARG A 145 -2.13 -4.81 12.38
CA ARG A 145 -0.81 -4.17 12.41
C ARG A 145 -0.50 -3.55 13.78
N ARG A 146 -1.48 -2.87 14.40
CA ARG A 146 -1.32 -2.29 15.76
C ARG A 146 -1.07 -3.38 16.80
N GLN A 147 -1.87 -4.45 16.79
CA GLN A 147 -1.70 -5.57 17.72
C GLN A 147 -0.35 -6.29 17.52
N GLY A 148 0.10 -6.45 16.28
CA GLY A 148 1.41 -7.02 15.97
C GLY A 148 2.57 -6.19 16.55
N LEU A 149 2.49 -4.86 16.43
CA LEU A 149 3.45 -3.94 17.02
C LEU A 149 3.44 -4.00 18.56
N GLU A 150 2.26 -4.06 19.17
CA GLU A 150 2.13 -4.19 20.63
C GLU A 150 2.70 -5.52 21.15
N ARG A 151 2.44 -6.64 20.46
CA ARG A 151 3.00 -7.95 20.80
C ARG A 151 4.52 -7.96 20.68
N ARG A 152 5.08 -7.35 19.63
CA ARG A 152 6.53 -7.22 19.43
C ARG A 152 7.17 -6.35 20.52
N SER A 153 6.53 -5.24 20.88
CA SER A 153 6.98 -4.35 21.96
C SER A 153 6.98 -5.03 23.34
N LYS A 154 5.95 -5.83 23.65
CA LYS A 154 5.86 -6.61 24.89
C LYS A 154 6.93 -7.70 24.97
N ASN A 155 7.27 -8.35 23.86
CA ASN A 155 8.34 -9.36 23.83
C ASN A 155 9.73 -8.73 24.03
N TRP A 156 10.00 -7.54 23.49
CA TRP A 156 11.26 -6.82 23.70
C TRP A 156 11.49 -6.46 25.18
N LYS A 157 10.42 -6.07 25.90
CA LYS A 157 10.52 -5.75 27.34
C LYS A 157 10.74 -6.98 28.22
N LYS A 158 10.43 -8.19 27.76
CA LYS A 158 10.65 -9.44 28.51
C LYS A 158 12.05 -10.04 28.30
N SER A 159 12.73 -9.73 27.20
CA SER A 159 14.09 -10.25 26.93
C SER A 159 15.22 -9.36 27.43
N GLY A 160 14.93 -8.15 27.94
CA GLY A 160 15.93 -7.20 28.44
C GLY A 160 16.17 -7.23 29.97
N GLY A 161 15.55 -8.18 30.69
CA GLY A 161 15.53 -8.21 32.15
C GLY A 161 16.18 -9.46 32.75
N LYS A 162 17.48 -9.67 32.52
CA LYS A 162 18.30 -10.54 33.37
C LYS A 162 19.69 -9.91 33.53
N ASN A 163 19.88 -9.18 34.61
CA ASN A 163 21.12 -9.19 35.35
C ASN A 163 20.73 -9.30 36.83
N GLU A 164 20.77 -10.54 37.30
CA GLU A 164 20.80 -10.89 38.72
C GLU A 164 22.04 -10.25 39.35
N GLY A 165 21.82 -9.57 40.46
CA GLY A 165 22.84 -8.89 41.25
C GLY A 165 22.35 -8.76 42.68
N GLU A 166 22.02 -9.91 43.25
CA GLU A 166 21.72 -10.13 44.65
C GLU A 166 22.87 -9.60 45.52
N LYS A 167 22.58 -8.63 46.42
CA LYS A 167 23.38 -8.40 47.63
C LYS A 167 22.56 -7.62 48.66
N ASN A 168 22.17 -8.38 49.69
CA ASN A 168 21.77 -7.93 51.02
C ASN A 168 22.60 -6.74 51.52
N ASN A 169 21.95 -5.77 52.18
CA ASN A 169 22.29 -5.47 53.56
C ASN A 169 21.21 -4.64 54.29
N LYS A 170 21.25 -4.86 55.60
CA LYS A 170 20.23 -4.71 56.63
C LYS A 170 20.61 -3.50 57.51
N TRP A 171 19.61 -2.89 58.15
CA TRP A 171 19.69 -1.85 59.21
C TRP A 171 20.06 -0.43 58.70
N VAL A 172 19.57 0.70 59.24
CA VAL A 172 19.17 1.10 60.60
C VAL A 172 18.17 2.28 60.50
N ARG A 173 17.20 2.31 61.43
CA ARG A 173 16.31 3.44 61.77
C ARG A 173 17.08 4.72 62.12
N SER A 174 16.62 5.90 61.68
CA SER A 174 16.53 7.03 62.62
C SER A 174 15.55 8.11 62.17
N SER A 175 14.64 8.41 63.09
CA SER A 175 13.70 9.53 63.09
C SER A 175 14.45 10.83 63.37
N LYS A 176 14.04 11.94 62.73
CA LYS A 176 13.90 13.24 63.40
C LYS A 176 13.06 14.23 62.58
N LYS A 177 12.02 14.72 63.26
CA LYS A 177 11.14 15.86 62.94
C LYS A 177 11.93 17.18 62.88
N GLY A 178 11.48 18.13 62.05
CA GLY A 178 11.69 19.58 62.28
C GLY A 178 11.69 20.45 61.00
N PRO A 179 11.23 21.72 61.03
CA PRO A 179 10.31 22.25 60.01
C PRO A 179 10.80 23.47 59.19
N ASN A 180 10.05 23.75 58.09
CA ASN A 180 9.80 25.02 57.37
C ASN A 180 10.98 25.97 57.01
N GLN A 181 11.11 26.32 55.72
CA GLN A 181 10.85 27.68 55.21
C GLN A 181 11.04 27.83 53.67
N SER A 182 9.97 28.32 53.01
CA SER A 182 9.87 29.26 51.87
C SER A 182 10.97 29.42 50.80
N HIS A 183 10.55 29.22 49.54
CA HIS A 183 11.03 29.74 48.23
C HIS A 183 11.20 31.28 48.13
N PRO A 184 11.65 31.91 46.99
CA PRO A 184 12.41 31.47 45.79
C PRO A 184 13.46 32.52 45.24
N LYS A 185 14.05 32.22 44.05
CA LYS A 185 14.87 33.03 43.09
C LYS A 185 16.40 32.84 43.23
N SER A 186 17.25 32.75 42.20
CA SER A 186 17.16 32.72 40.73
C SER A 186 18.53 32.31 40.16
N GLN A 187 18.55 31.74 38.94
CA GLN A 187 19.64 31.75 37.94
C GLN A 187 21.00 31.09 38.25
N LYS A 188 21.23 29.91 37.63
CA LYS A 188 22.18 29.71 36.50
C LYS A 188 22.11 28.24 36.08
N ARG A 189 21.57 27.96 34.89
CA ARG A 189 21.72 26.64 34.24
C ARG A 189 23.04 26.65 33.47
N ASN A 190 24.05 25.95 33.99
CA ASN A 190 25.13 25.44 33.14
C ASN A 190 24.72 24.02 32.71
N ASP A 191 24.44 23.87 31.42
CA ASP A 191 24.17 22.58 30.79
C ASP A 191 25.45 21.73 30.77
N SER A 192 25.59 20.80 31.71
CA SER A 192 26.52 19.69 31.57
C SER A 192 25.88 18.59 30.72
N LYS A 193 26.24 18.54 29.42
CA LYS A 193 25.85 17.47 28.49
C LYS A 193 26.33 16.12 29.00
N TRP A 194 25.38 15.24 29.28
CA TRP A 194 25.60 13.86 29.70
C TRP A 194 26.33 13.04 28.61
N CYS A 195 27.48 12.44 28.93
CA CYS A 195 28.23 11.58 27.99
C CYS A 195 27.96 10.09 28.27
N ASN A 196 27.23 9.44 27.36
CA ASN A 196 26.82 8.04 27.50
C ASN A 196 27.97 7.02 27.48
N LEU A 197 29.17 7.42 27.02
CA LEU A 197 30.33 6.53 26.99
C LEU A 197 30.97 6.36 28.37
N HIS A 198 30.93 7.39 29.21
CA HIS A 198 31.60 7.39 30.52
C HIS A 198 30.65 7.45 31.73
N LYS A 199 29.34 7.70 31.51
CA LYS A 199 28.33 7.79 32.58
C LYS A 199 28.74 8.70 33.76
N THR A 200 29.44 9.79 33.47
CA THR A 200 29.80 10.83 34.44
C THR A 200 29.53 12.22 33.85
N ASN A 201 29.26 13.20 34.72
CA ASN A 201 29.34 14.62 34.34
C ASN A 201 30.79 15.05 34.54
N SER A 202 31.53 15.27 33.46
CA SER A 202 32.93 15.72 33.53
C SER A 202 33.00 17.22 33.83
N HIS A 203 33.55 17.58 34.98
CA HIS A 203 34.22 18.87 35.19
C HIS A 203 35.74 18.62 35.09
N SER A 204 36.42 19.43 34.29
CA SER A 204 37.88 19.55 34.31
C SER A 204 38.16 21.05 34.24
N ASP A 205 38.28 21.68 35.41
CA ASP A 205 38.86 23.01 35.52
C ASP A 205 40.37 22.87 35.46
N SER A 206 40.99 23.54 34.48
CA SER A 206 42.36 24.06 34.53
C SER A 206 42.42 25.27 33.62
#